data_AF-A0A0N4T7N7-F1
#
_entry.id   AF-A0A0N4T7N7-F1
#
_cell.length_a   1.000
_cell.length_b   1.000
_cell.length_c   1.000
_cell.angle_alpha   90.00
_cell.angle_beta   90.00
_cell.angle_gamma   90.00
#
_symmetry.space_group_name_H-M   'P 1'
#
loop_
_entity.id
_entity.type
_entity.pdbx_description
1 polymer ?
#
loop_
_entity_poly.entity_id
_entity_poly.type
_entity_poly.pdbx_seq_one_letter_code
_entity_poly.pdbx_strand_id
1 'polypeptide(L)'
;VNIDGGYECRCAPGYAGSPDSPHGCVDVNECQLSDFYCGEKGVCKNLVGSYECECADGFQRDQYTGQCVDIDECKYDPCDKAAVCTNLHGSFQCTCIDGFVGNGVECHGIII
;
A
#
# COMPACT_ATOMS: atom_id res chain seq x y z
N VAL A 1 29.22 -17.87 13.17
CA VAL A 1 29.70 -19.05 13.93
C VAL A 1 31.05 -19.42 13.34
N ASN A 2 32.07 -19.60 14.19
CA ASN A 2 33.42 -19.92 13.74
C ASN A 2 33.41 -21.29 13.04
N ILE A 3 33.65 -21.29 11.73
CA ILE A 3 33.98 -22.49 10.96
C ILE A 3 35.38 -22.31 10.37
N ASP A 4 36.16 -23.37 10.53
CA ASP A 4 37.51 -23.59 10.04
C ASP A 4 37.73 -23.00 8.63
N GLY A 5 38.61 -21.99 8.52
CA GLY A 5 39.27 -21.61 7.27
C GLY A 5 38.45 -21.05 6.10
N GLY A 6 37.20 -20.59 6.26
CA GLY A 6 36.41 -20.06 5.15
C GLY A 6 35.53 -18.86 5.52
N TYR A 7 35.63 -17.76 4.77
CA TYR A 7 34.69 -16.64 4.86
C TYR A 7 33.47 -16.92 3.98
N GLU A 8 32.27 -16.88 4.56
CA GLU A 8 31.01 -16.99 3.82
C GLU A 8 30.56 -15.59 3.39
N CYS A 9 30.64 -15.27 2.10
CA CYS A 9 30.08 -14.05 1.56
C CYS A 9 28.57 -14.21 1.34
N ARG A 10 27.77 -13.39 2.03
CA ARG A 10 26.33 -13.29 1.80
C ARG A 10 26.00 -11.92 1.23
N CYS A 11 25.13 -11.88 0.23
CA CYS A 11 24.62 -10.63 -0.31
C CYS A 11 23.76 -9.91 0.75
N ALA A 12 23.73 -8.58 0.66
CA ALA A 12 22.82 -7.77 1.47
C ALA A 12 21.35 -8.10 1.13
N PRO A 13 20.39 -7.82 2.04
CA PRO A 13 18.97 -7.91 1.70
C PRO A 13 18.65 -7.11 0.43
N GLY A 14 17.81 -7.66 -0.46
CA GLY A 14 17.52 -7.08 -1.77
C GLY A 14 18.53 -7.43 -2.88
N TYR A 15 19.53 -8.27 -2.59
CA TYR A 15 20.54 -8.69 -3.57
C TYR A 15 20.63 -10.22 -3.69
N ALA A 16 20.82 -10.70 -4.91
CA ALA A 16 21.05 -12.10 -5.23
C ALA A 16 22.49 -12.32 -5.72
N GLY A 17 23.04 -13.49 -5.41
CA GLY A 17 24.36 -13.89 -5.89
C GLY A 17 24.36 -14.08 -7.42
N SER A 18 25.33 -13.48 -8.12
CA SER A 18 25.48 -13.64 -9.56
C SER A 18 26.96 -13.80 -9.93
N PRO A 19 27.32 -14.83 -10.72
CA PRO A 19 28.69 -15.04 -11.18
C PRO A 19 29.15 -13.97 -12.19
N ASP A 20 28.20 -13.25 -12.80
CA ASP A 20 28.46 -12.23 -13.82
C ASP A 20 28.73 -10.84 -13.21
N SER A 21 28.52 -10.67 -11.90
CA SER A 21 28.77 -9.41 -11.19
C SER A 21 30.19 -9.37 -10.62
N PRO A 22 30.95 -8.27 -10.83
CA PRO A 22 32.30 -8.12 -10.27
C PRO A 22 32.34 -8.12 -8.74
N HIS A 23 31.22 -7.86 -8.07
CA HIS A 23 31.08 -7.93 -6.62
C HIS A 23 30.31 -9.17 -6.14
N GLY A 24 29.97 -10.09 -7.05
CA GLY A 24 29.28 -11.35 -6.76
C GLY A 24 27.81 -11.21 -6.38
N CYS A 25 27.28 -9.98 -6.26
CA CYS A 25 25.89 -9.69 -5.93
C CYS A 25 25.29 -8.72 -6.95
N VAL A 26 24.03 -8.94 -7.31
CA VAL A 26 23.22 -8.06 -8.16
C VAL A 26 21.93 -7.73 -7.44
N ASP A 27 21.43 -6.54 -7.71
CA ASP A 27 20.12 -6.10 -7.26
C ASP A 27 19.03 -7.07 -7.72
N VAL A 28 18.13 -7.42 -6.81
CA VAL A 28 16.95 -8.21 -7.15
C VAL A 28 15.89 -7.26 -7.64
N ASN A 29 15.41 -7.44 -8.87
CA ASN A 29 14.27 -6.68 -9.34
C ASN A 29 12.96 -7.32 -8.86
N GLU A 30 12.44 -6.88 -7.70
CA GLU A 30 11.22 -7.46 -7.13
C GLU A 30 10.01 -7.30 -8.05
N CYS A 31 9.99 -6.25 -8.86
CA CYS A 31 8.92 -5.99 -9.83
C CYS A 31 8.87 -7.00 -10.98
N GLN A 32 9.95 -7.76 -11.21
CA GLN A 32 9.98 -8.83 -12.21
C GLN A 32 9.71 -10.22 -11.61
N LEU A 33 9.64 -10.33 -10.28
CA LEU A 33 9.35 -11.60 -9.62
C LEU A 33 7.87 -11.95 -9.65
N SER A 34 6.99 -10.93 -9.61
CA SER A 34 5.55 -11.09 -9.70
C SER A 34 4.86 -9.78 -10.07
N ASP A 35 3.88 -9.85 -10.97
CA ASP A 35 3.03 -8.70 -11.30
C ASP A 35 2.15 -8.23 -10.13
N PHE A 36 1.92 -9.10 -9.13
CA PHE A 36 1.06 -8.83 -7.97
C PHE A 36 1.84 -8.42 -6.71
N TYR A 37 3.14 -8.12 -6.82
CA TYR A 37 3.98 -7.80 -5.67
C TYR A 37 3.48 -6.57 -4.87
N CYS A 38 2.91 -5.58 -5.57
CA CYS A 38 2.29 -4.40 -4.97
C CYS A 38 0.75 -4.49 -4.84
N GLY A 39 0.13 -5.61 -5.24
CA GLY A 39 -1.32 -5.73 -5.39
C GLY A 39 -1.88 -5.04 -6.65
N GLU A 40 -3.18 -5.19 -6.90
CA GLU A 40 -3.85 -4.70 -8.13
C GLU A 40 -3.91 -3.16 -8.26
N LYS A 41 -3.71 -2.46 -7.14
CA LYS A 41 -3.83 -1.00 -7.04
C LYS A 41 -2.49 -0.32 -6.77
N GLY A 42 -1.39 -1.02 -7.06
CA GLY A 42 -0.03 -0.50 -6.90
C GLY A 42 0.81 -0.66 -8.17
N VAL A 43 1.67 0.32 -8.43
CA VAL A 43 2.72 0.25 -9.45
C VAL A 43 4.04 -0.04 -8.77
N CYS A 44 4.70 -1.13 -9.16
CA CYS A 44 6.01 -1.48 -8.62
C CYS A 44 7.12 -0.69 -9.30
N LYS A 45 8.02 -0.12 -8.50
CA LYS A 45 9.25 0.54 -8.92
C LYS A 45 10.44 -0.13 -8.25
N ASN A 46 11.31 -0.70 -9.07
CA ASN A 46 12.54 -1.30 -8.56
C ASN A 46 13.52 -0.20 -8.11
N LEU A 47 14.14 -0.39 -6.95
CA LEU A 47 15.16 0.49 -6.39
C LEU A 47 16.43 -0.32 -6.13
N VAL A 48 17.58 0.34 -6.02
CA VAL A 48 18.82 -0.38 -5.73
C VAL A 48 18.79 -0.89 -4.29
N GLY A 49 18.70 -2.21 -4.11
CA GLY A 49 18.61 -2.93 -2.85
C GLY A 49 17.21 -3.01 -2.24
N SER A 50 16.16 -2.57 -2.96
CA SER A 50 14.78 -2.61 -2.47
C SER A 50 13.78 -2.32 -3.60
N TYR A 51 12.52 -2.11 -3.25
CA TYR A 51 11.48 -1.69 -4.18
C TYR A 51 10.50 -0.75 -3.50
N GLU A 52 9.79 0.02 -4.34
CA GLU A 52 8.69 0.86 -3.91
C GLU A 52 7.39 0.46 -4.64
N CYS A 53 6.28 0.50 -3.92
CA CYS A 53 4.94 0.36 -4.45
C CYS A 53 4.27 1.73 -4.38
N GLU A 54 4.02 2.32 -5.54
CA GLU A 54 3.22 3.53 -5.64
C GLU A 54 1.76 3.14 -5.72
N CYS A 55 1.00 3.43 -4.66
CA CYS A 55 -0.41 3.10 -4.59
C CYS A 55 -1.25 4.15 -5.34
N ALA A 56 -2.33 3.68 -5.98
CA ALA A 56 -3.32 4.55 -6.58
C ALA A 56 -4.03 5.42 -5.51
N ASP A 57 -4.67 6.50 -5.95
CA ASP A 57 -5.48 7.35 -5.06
C ASP A 57 -6.55 6.52 -4.32
N GLY A 58 -6.70 6.76 -3.01
CA GLY A 58 -7.57 5.96 -2.13
C GLY A 58 -6.94 4.67 -1.59
N PHE A 59 -5.66 4.40 -1.90
CA PHE A 59 -4.94 3.22 -1.42
C PHE A 59 -3.67 3.61 -0.66
N GLN A 60 -3.29 2.78 0.31
CA GLN A 60 -2.06 2.92 1.07
C GLN A 60 -1.29 1.62 1.14
N ARG A 61 0.02 1.70 1.38
CA ARG A 61 0.84 0.52 1.59
C ARG A 61 0.51 -0.13 2.94
N ASP A 62 0.16 -1.40 2.92
CA ASP A 62 0.04 -2.20 4.14
C ASP A 62 1.43 -2.49 4.73
N GLN A 63 1.56 -2.29 6.05
CA GLN A 63 2.85 -2.46 6.75
C GLN A 63 3.30 -3.92 6.87
N TYR A 64 2.39 -4.89 6.71
CA TYR A 64 2.69 -6.31 6.88
C TYR A 64 2.92 -6.99 5.53
N THR A 65 2.07 -6.73 4.55
CA THR A 65 2.15 -7.35 3.21
C THR A 65 2.96 -6.52 2.23
N GLY A 66 3.13 -5.22 2.47
CA GLY A 66 3.78 -4.30 1.54
C GLY A 66 2.94 -3.95 0.30
N GLN A 67 1.72 -4.50 0.19
CA GLN A 67 0.80 -4.29 -0.92
C GLN A 67 -0.08 -3.05 -0.71
N CYS A 68 -0.59 -2.50 -1.81
CA CYS A 68 -1.55 -1.41 -1.77
C CYS A 68 -2.93 -1.94 -1.38
N VAL A 69 -3.40 -1.49 -0.23
CA VAL A 69 -4.71 -1.81 0.34
C VAL A 69 -5.56 -0.56 0.42
N ASP A 70 -6.87 -0.77 0.37
CA ASP A 70 -7.87 0.27 0.47
C ASP A 70 -7.70 1.09 1.75
N ILE A 71 -7.73 2.42 1.65
CA ILE A 71 -7.80 3.28 2.82
C ILE A 71 -9.24 3.27 3.30
N ASP A 72 -9.46 2.87 4.54
CA ASP A 72 -10.78 2.98 5.15
C ASP A 72 -10.98 4.40 5.67
N GLU A 73 -11.46 5.32 4.82
CA GLU A 73 -11.59 6.72 5.19
C GLU A 73 -12.62 6.93 6.30
N CYS A 74 -13.58 6.01 6.46
CA CYS A 74 -14.59 6.07 7.51
C CYS A 74 -14.00 5.97 8.92
N LYS A 75 -12.77 5.45 9.08
CA LYS A 75 -12.08 5.46 10.38
C LYS A 75 -11.70 6.85 10.88
N TYR A 76 -11.76 7.86 10.02
CA TYR A 76 -11.40 9.25 10.33
C TYR A 76 -12.62 10.16 10.45
N ASP A 77 -13.83 9.58 10.51
CA ASP A 77 -15.11 10.30 10.62
C ASP A 77 -15.25 11.48 9.62
N PRO A 78 -15.12 11.24 8.29
CA PRO A 78 -15.08 12.31 7.29
C PRO A 78 -16.44 12.91 6.96
N CYS A 79 -17.53 12.30 7.46
CA CYS A 79 -18.91 12.68 7.14
C CYS A 79 -19.52 13.59 8.21
N ASP A 80 -20.66 14.21 7.88
CA ASP A 80 -21.49 14.91 8.86
C ASP A 80 -21.93 13.94 9.97
N LYS A 81 -22.16 14.47 11.18
CA LYS A 81 -22.71 13.68 12.29
C LYS A 81 -24.11 13.13 12.01
N ALA A 82 -24.86 13.79 11.12
CA ALA A 82 -26.15 13.34 10.61
C ALA A 82 -26.01 12.57 9.28
N ALA A 83 -24.86 11.93 9.03
CA ALA A 83 -24.64 11.05 7.89
C ALA A 83 -24.03 9.70 8.31
N VAL A 84 -24.24 8.70 7.47
CA VAL A 84 -23.61 7.39 7.56
C VAL A 84 -22.45 7.34 6.56
N CYS A 85 -21.26 6.99 7.04
CA CYS A 85 -20.11 6.70 6.20
C CYS A 85 -20.13 5.26 5.72
N THR A 86 -19.95 5.04 4.42
CA THR A 86 -19.75 3.73 3.82
C THR A 86 -18.42 3.71 3.10
N ASN A 87 -17.50 2.86 3.55
CA ASN A 87 -16.22 2.67 2.88
C ASN A 87 -16.43 1.94 1.54
N LEU A 88 -15.81 2.43 0.48
CA LEU A 88 -15.87 1.87 -0.86
C LEU A 88 -14.44 1.56 -1.33
N HIS A 89 -14.31 0.71 -2.34
CA HIS A 89 -12.97 0.41 -2.85
C HIS A 89 -12.40 1.63 -3.61
N GLY A 90 -11.36 2.23 -3.04
CA GLY A 90 -10.66 3.44 -3.50
C GLY A 90 -11.35 4.75 -3.16
N SER A 91 -12.38 4.74 -2.31
CA SER A 91 -13.12 5.95 -1.91
C SER A 91 -14.06 5.70 -0.74
N PHE A 92 -14.83 6.70 -0.34
CA PHE A 92 -15.92 6.54 0.61
C PHE A 92 -17.16 7.32 0.15
N GLN A 93 -18.30 6.96 0.72
CA GLN A 93 -19.55 7.67 0.49
C GLN A 93 -20.21 8.04 1.81
N CYS A 94 -20.55 9.33 1.94
CA CYS A 94 -21.39 9.82 3.03
C CYS A 94 -22.84 9.94 2.56
N THR A 95 -23.79 9.43 3.34
CA THR A 95 -25.22 9.56 3.06
C THR A 95 -25.94 10.15 4.26
N CYS A 96 -26.61 11.29 4.11
CA CYS A 96 -27.40 11.87 5.19
C CYS A 96 -28.48 10.89 5.66
N ILE A 97 -28.72 10.85 6.97
CA ILE A 97 -29.76 10.01 7.58
C ILE A 97 -31.16 10.54 7.22
N ASP A 98 -32.18 9.69 7.40
CA ASP A 98 -33.57 10.05 7.15
C ASP A 98 -33.99 11.34 7.88
N GLY A 99 -34.60 12.27 7.15
CA GLY A 99 -34.99 13.59 7.65
C GLY A 99 -33.94 14.69 7.47
N PHE A 100 -32.76 14.34 6.92
CA PHE A 100 -31.71 15.29 6.55
C PHE A 100 -31.41 15.25 5.05
N VAL A 101 -30.98 16.38 4.49
CA VAL A 101 -30.58 16.52 3.08
C VAL A 101 -29.24 17.23 2.97
N GLY A 102 -28.45 16.85 1.97
CA GLY A 102 -27.12 17.42 1.77
C GLY A 102 -26.23 16.49 0.94
N ASN A 103 -24.92 16.74 0.98
CA ASN A 103 -23.91 15.95 0.27
C ASN A 103 -23.31 14.83 1.16
N GLY A 104 -23.84 14.64 2.37
CA GLY A 104 -23.35 13.67 3.35
C GLY A 104 -22.15 14.14 4.18
N VAL A 105 -21.34 15.05 3.64
CA VAL A 105 -20.28 15.75 4.41
C VAL A 105 -20.87 16.92 5.21
N GLU A 106 -21.92 17.52 4.67
CA GLU A 106 -22.77 18.52 5.32
C GLU A 106 -24.22 18.09 5.14
N CYS A 107 -24.95 17.97 6.26
CA CYS A 107 -26.34 17.57 6.28
C CYS A 107 -27.20 18.60 7.01
N HIS A 108 -28.32 18.99 6.40
CA HIS A 108 -29.27 19.96 6.94
C HIS A 108 -30.59 19.26 7.21
N GLY A 109 -31.17 19.50 8.39
CA GLY A 109 -32.50 18.99 8.70
C GLY A 109 -33.53 19.59 7.75
N ILE A 110 -34.47 18.76 7.30
CA ILE A 110 -35.62 19.25 6.55
C ILE A 110 -36.53 19.97 7.55
N ILE A 111 -36.52 21.30 7.55
CA ILE A 111 -37.53 22.09 8.27
C ILE A 111 -38.82 21.99 7.47
N ILE A 112 -39.77 21.21 8.00
CA ILE A 112 -41.17 21.15 7.54
C ILE A 112 -42.00 22.21 8.26
#